data_AF-A0A836JQ74-F1
#
_entry.id   AF-A0A836JQ74-F1
#
_cell.length_a   1.000
_cell.length_b   1.000
_cell.length_c   1.000
_cell.angle_alpha   90.00
_cell.angle_beta   90.00
_cell.angle_gamma   90.00
#
_symmetry.space_group_name_H-M   'P 1'
#
loop_
_entity.id
_entity.type
_entity.pdbx_description
1 polymer ?
#
loop_
_entity_poly.entity_id
_entity_poly.type
_entity_poly.pdbx_seq_one_letter_code
_entity_poly.pdbx_strand_id
1 'polypeptide(L)'
;MSIFVPNKVYLRGILLHYFIQKKSAAEAHRILVQTYGDNALSDTTCSRDWFRRFKNNDFELENKERSGAPKKFQDKELEQLLDEKITGDRYRLQLMRLSRALKEKRPLYAQRHDKVILLHDNARPHVAKPVKTYLETLKWEVVPHPLYSPDIAPSDFHLFRSMAHGLADRRFHSYEEAQKWIDSWIASKDMSFFRRAIHVLPERWEKVVSSDGQYFK
;
A
#
# COMPACT_ATOMS: atom_id res chain seq x y z
N MET A 1 -19.29 -39.99 23.59
CA MET A 1 -20.32 -38.94 23.67
C MET A 1 -19.73 -37.67 23.07
N SER A 2 -20.42 -37.04 22.11
CA SER A 2 -19.97 -35.76 21.56
C SER A 2 -20.09 -34.67 22.63
N ILE A 3 -18.99 -34.00 22.98
CA ILE A 3 -19.01 -32.84 23.87
C ILE A 3 -19.42 -31.65 23.00
N PHE A 4 -20.69 -31.25 23.09
CA PHE A 4 -21.16 -30.07 22.37
C PHE A 4 -20.43 -28.81 22.87
N VAL A 5 -19.72 -28.14 21.97
CA VAL A 5 -19.04 -26.87 22.26
C VAL A 5 -19.89 -25.72 21.71
N PRO A 6 -20.48 -24.88 22.56
CA PRO A 6 -21.35 -23.82 22.12
C PRO A 6 -20.57 -22.71 21.41
N ASN A 7 -21.05 -22.25 20.25
CA ASN A 7 -20.49 -21.07 19.61
C ASN A 7 -21.05 -19.77 20.25
N LYS A 8 -20.42 -18.64 19.97
CA LYS A 8 -20.78 -17.35 20.60
C LYS A 8 -22.20 -16.89 20.24
N VAL A 9 -22.67 -17.14 19.02
CA VAL A 9 -24.04 -16.75 18.57
C VAL A 9 -25.07 -17.55 19.34
N TYR A 10 -24.84 -18.86 19.52
CA TYR A 10 -25.67 -19.75 20.31
C TYR A 10 -25.79 -19.28 21.77
N LEU A 11 -24.66 -18.94 22.41
CA LEU A 11 -24.67 -18.42 23.80
C LEU A 11 -25.41 -17.08 23.92
N ARG A 12 -25.32 -16.21 22.90
CA ARG A 12 -26.08 -14.94 22.85
C ARG A 12 -27.59 -15.18 22.71
N GLY A 13 -27.99 -16.21 21.96
CA GLY A 13 -29.37 -16.65 21.87
C GLY A 13 -29.92 -17.11 23.22
N ILE A 14 -29.12 -17.84 24.00
CA ILE A 14 -29.48 -18.23 25.37
C ILE A 14 -29.60 -17.01 26.29
N LEU A 15 -28.69 -16.02 26.17
CA LEU A 15 -28.80 -14.76 26.92
C LEU A 15 -30.09 -14.01 26.60
N LEU A 16 -30.49 -13.95 25.32
CA LEU A 16 -31.75 -13.33 24.91
C LEU A 16 -32.95 -14.05 25.52
N HIS A 17 -32.94 -15.39 25.54
CA HIS A 17 -33.98 -16.18 26.19
C HIS A 17 -34.11 -15.84 27.68
N TYR A 18 -32.99 -15.75 28.41
CA TYR A 18 -33.01 -15.36 29.83
C TYR A 18 -33.45 -13.91 30.05
N PHE A 19 -33.11 -13.00 29.12
CA PHE A 19 -33.60 -11.62 29.16
C PHE A 19 -35.13 -11.56 29.00
N ILE A 20 -35.71 -12.34 28.08
CA ILE A 20 -37.17 -12.45 27.89
C ILE A 20 -37.85 -13.00 29.15
N GLN A 21 -37.21 -13.97 29.82
CA GLN A 21 -37.64 -14.51 31.11
C GLN A 21 -37.47 -13.53 32.29
N LYS A 22 -37.06 -12.28 32.05
CA LYS A 22 -36.84 -11.25 33.07
C LYS A 22 -35.76 -11.59 34.10
N LYS A 23 -34.83 -12.50 33.78
CA LYS A 23 -33.66 -12.75 34.61
C LYS A 23 -32.68 -11.60 34.50
N SER A 24 -31.88 -11.39 35.55
CA SER A 24 -30.76 -10.45 35.54
C SER A 24 -29.56 -11.01 34.76
N ALA A 25 -28.66 -10.12 34.32
CA ALA A 25 -27.44 -10.53 33.63
C ALA A 25 -26.56 -11.43 34.51
N ALA A 26 -26.53 -11.18 35.82
CA ALA A 26 -25.77 -11.96 36.78
C ALA A 26 -26.34 -13.39 36.93
N GLU A 27 -27.66 -13.54 36.96
CA GLU A 27 -28.30 -14.87 37.00
C GLU A 27 -28.07 -15.64 35.70
N ALA A 28 -28.23 -14.97 34.56
CA ALA A 28 -27.96 -15.56 33.25
C ALA A 28 -26.48 -16.03 33.13
N HIS A 29 -25.54 -15.21 33.58
CA HIS A 29 -24.11 -15.56 33.60
C HIS A 29 -23.82 -16.75 34.51
N ARG A 30 -24.37 -16.78 35.73
CA ARG A 30 -24.22 -17.93 36.65
C ARG A 30 -24.70 -19.24 36.02
N ILE A 31 -25.87 -19.22 35.37
CA ILE A 31 -26.42 -20.41 34.72
C ILE A 31 -25.55 -20.85 33.53
N LEU A 32 -25.05 -19.90 32.73
CA LEU A 32 -24.15 -20.22 31.62
C LEU A 32 -22.83 -20.84 32.09
N VAL A 33 -22.21 -20.29 33.14
CA VAL A 33 -20.97 -20.84 33.71
C VAL A 33 -21.22 -22.24 34.29
N GLN A 34 -22.33 -22.45 35.00
CA GLN A 34 -22.70 -23.77 35.53
C GLN A 34 -22.91 -24.81 34.43
N THR A 35 -23.42 -24.38 33.26
CA THR A 35 -23.79 -25.29 32.16
C THR A 35 -22.62 -25.55 31.20
N TYR A 36 -21.83 -24.52 30.90
CA TYR A 36 -20.82 -24.56 29.84
C TYR A 36 -19.38 -24.35 30.31
N GLY A 37 -19.17 -24.09 31.61
CA GLY A 37 -17.85 -23.90 32.20
C GLY A 37 -17.04 -22.82 31.49
N ASP A 38 -15.82 -23.15 31.09
CA ASP A 38 -14.89 -22.24 30.39
C ASP A 38 -15.40 -21.78 29.02
N ASN A 39 -16.40 -22.48 28.44
CA ASN A 39 -17.02 -22.07 27.18
C ASN A 39 -18.11 -21.01 27.36
N ALA A 40 -18.43 -20.59 28.59
CA ALA A 40 -19.41 -19.55 28.86
C ALA A 40 -18.93 -18.15 28.42
N LEU A 41 -19.88 -17.26 28.14
CA LEU A 41 -19.56 -15.84 27.91
C LEU A 41 -19.13 -15.20 29.24
N SER A 42 -18.16 -14.28 29.17
CA SER A 42 -17.74 -13.52 30.35
C SER A 42 -18.87 -12.65 30.91
N ASP A 43 -18.84 -12.39 32.22
CA ASP A 43 -19.80 -11.50 32.88
C ASP A 43 -19.88 -10.12 32.21
N THR A 44 -18.73 -9.59 31.78
CA THR A 44 -18.64 -8.32 31.03
C THR A 44 -19.42 -8.41 29.72
N THR A 45 -19.27 -9.49 28.95
CA THR A 45 -20.00 -9.69 27.70
C THR A 45 -21.50 -9.85 27.95
N CYS A 46 -21.89 -10.57 29.00
CA CYS A 46 -23.30 -10.73 29.38
C CYS A 46 -23.94 -9.39 29.76
N SER A 47 -23.30 -8.63 30.66
CA SER A 47 -23.88 -7.44 31.30
C SER A 47 -23.67 -6.14 30.52
N ARG A 48 -22.43 -5.83 30.08
CA ARG A 48 -22.07 -4.56 29.43
C ARG A 48 -22.41 -4.52 27.96
N ASP A 49 -22.34 -5.66 27.28
CA ASP A 49 -22.55 -5.72 25.83
C ASP A 49 -23.99 -6.14 25.52
N TRP A 50 -24.39 -7.37 25.88
CA TRP A 50 -25.63 -7.97 25.37
C TRP A 50 -26.89 -7.53 26.12
N PHE A 51 -26.91 -7.58 27.45
CA PHE A 51 -28.07 -7.11 28.22
C PHE A 51 -28.34 -5.61 28.01
N ARG A 52 -27.31 -4.81 27.77
CA ARG A 52 -27.47 -3.40 27.40
C ARG A 52 -28.11 -3.25 26.02
N ARG A 53 -27.69 -4.04 25.03
CA ARG A 53 -28.29 -4.06 23.68
C ARG A 53 -29.76 -4.48 23.70
N PHE A 54 -30.09 -5.54 24.44
CA PHE A 54 -31.48 -6.00 24.56
C PHE A 54 -32.40 -4.96 25.22
N LYS A 55 -31.90 -4.21 26.22
CA LYS A 55 -32.64 -3.08 26.80
C LYS A 55 -32.89 -1.93 25.80
N ASN A 56 -32.03 -1.80 24.80
CA ASN A 56 -32.16 -0.81 23.72
C ASN A 56 -32.89 -1.38 22.49
N ASN A 57 -33.63 -2.49 22.64
CA ASN A 57 -34.35 -3.19 21.57
C ASN A 57 -33.47 -3.68 20.39
N ASP A 58 -32.18 -3.90 20.63
CA ASP A 58 -31.26 -4.51 19.65
C ASP A 58 -31.11 -6.02 19.94
N PHE A 59 -31.77 -6.84 19.14
CA PHE A 59 -31.83 -8.30 19.29
C PHE A 59 -30.96 -9.06 18.27
N GLU A 60 -30.13 -8.36 17.50
CA GLU A 60 -29.27 -8.96 16.48
C GLU A 60 -28.08 -9.68 17.13
N LEU A 61 -28.08 -11.02 17.07
CA LEU A 61 -27.13 -11.89 17.79
C LEU A 61 -25.76 -12.01 17.10
N GLU A 62 -25.67 -11.61 15.85
CA GLU A 62 -24.42 -11.60 15.11
C GLU A 62 -23.61 -10.33 15.41
N ASN A 63 -22.29 -10.41 15.16
CA ASN A 63 -21.50 -9.19 15.18
C ASN A 63 -21.83 -8.41 13.91
N LYS A 64 -22.27 -7.16 14.05
CA LYS A 64 -22.27 -6.23 12.91
C LYS A 64 -20.86 -6.19 12.33
N GLU A 65 -20.77 -6.16 11.00
CA GLU A 65 -19.50 -5.89 10.35
C GLU A 65 -18.89 -4.65 10.98
N ARG A 66 -17.63 -4.75 11.41
CA ARG A 66 -16.91 -3.59 11.93
C ARG A 66 -16.95 -2.54 10.84
N SER A 67 -17.29 -1.31 11.17
CA SER A 67 -16.96 -0.16 10.33
C SER A 67 -15.44 -0.18 10.16
N GLY A 68 -14.98 -0.75 9.04
CA GLY A 68 -13.59 -0.72 8.65
C GLY A 68 -13.13 0.72 8.50
N ALA A 69 -11.81 0.89 8.36
CA ALA A 69 -11.25 2.18 7.97
C ALA A 69 -12.05 2.73 6.77
N PRO A 70 -12.43 4.03 6.78
CA PRO A 70 -13.16 4.61 5.66
C PRO A 70 -12.43 4.30 4.36
N LYS A 71 -13.18 3.90 3.32
CA LYS A 71 -12.61 3.68 1.99
C LYS A 71 -11.79 4.91 1.62
N LYS A 72 -10.49 4.71 1.36
CA LYS A 72 -9.57 5.80 1.06
C LYS A 72 -9.92 6.52 -0.26
N PHE A 73 -10.68 5.85 -1.13
CA PHE A 73 -11.05 6.33 -2.45
C PHE A 73 -12.52 6.04 -2.73
N GLN A 74 -13.20 6.97 -3.39
CA GLN A 74 -14.59 6.80 -3.87
C GLN A 74 -14.61 6.27 -5.31
N ASP A 75 -13.50 6.43 -6.04
CA ASP A 75 -13.33 6.01 -7.42
C ASP A 75 -12.83 4.56 -7.51
N LYS A 76 -13.60 3.71 -8.20
CA LYS A 76 -13.32 2.29 -8.42
C LYS A 76 -12.15 2.04 -9.37
N GLU A 77 -11.93 2.93 -10.34
CA GLU A 77 -10.83 2.83 -11.30
C GLU A 77 -9.50 3.09 -10.60
N LEU A 78 -9.45 4.12 -9.74
CA LEU A 78 -8.29 4.38 -8.87
C LEU A 78 -7.99 3.20 -7.94
N GLU A 79 -9.03 2.61 -7.32
CA GLU A 79 -8.88 1.45 -6.45
C GLU A 79 -8.30 0.24 -7.22
N GLN A 80 -8.83 -0.05 -8.40
CA GLN A 80 -8.34 -1.14 -9.24
C GLN A 80 -6.90 -0.94 -9.71
N LEU A 81 -6.50 0.29 -10.04
CA LEU A 81 -5.12 0.61 -10.45
C LEU A 81 -4.12 0.46 -9.30
N LEU A 82 -4.52 0.76 -8.07
CA LEU A 82 -3.66 0.56 -6.89
C LEU A 82 -3.42 -0.92 -6.60
N ASP A 83 -4.39 -1.78 -6.94
CA ASP A 83 -4.28 -3.23 -6.78
C ASP A 83 -3.59 -3.91 -7.97
N GLU A 84 -3.34 -3.20 -9.08
CA GLU A 84 -2.64 -3.73 -10.24
C GLU A 84 -1.16 -3.97 -9.91
N LYS A 85 -0.73 -5.24 -9.97
CA LYS A 85 0.68 -5.60 -9.79
C LYS A 85 1.50 -5.21 -11.00
N ILE A 86 2.53 -4.40 -10.80
CA ILE A 86 3.55 -4.16 -11.83
C ILE A 86 4.37 -5.44 -12.04
N THR A 87 4.19 -6.07 -13.20
CA THR A 87 4.97 -7.26 -13.62
C THR A 87 6.18 -6.86 -14.46
N GLY A 88 7.10 -7.81 -14.69
CA GLY A 88 8.23 -7.60 -15.60
C GLY A 88 7.78 -7.24 -17.02
N ASP A 89 6.70 -7.85 -17.53
CA ASP A 89 6.15 -7.51 -18.84
C ASP A 89 5.56 -6.09 -18.88
N ARG A 90 4.86 -5.69 -17.82
CA ARG A 90 4.35 -4.31 -17.71
C ARG A 90 5.48 -3.30 -17.70
N TYR A 91 6.55 -3.58 -16.95
CA TYR A 91 7.74 -2.71 -16.91
C TYR A 91 8.45 -2.66 -18.28
N ARG A 92 8.59 -3.80 -18.97
CA ARG A 92 9.13 -3.86 -20.34
C ARG A 92 8.34 -2.96 -21.29
N LEU A 93 7.00 -2.97 -21.21
CA LEU A 93 6.16 -2.08 -22.02
C LEU A 93 6.43 -0.60 -21.73
N GLN A 94 6.70 -0.23 -20.48
CA GLN A 94 7.09 1.14 -20.15
C GLN A 94 8.46 1.51 -20.74
N LEU A 95 9.43 0.59 -20.70
CA LEU A 95 10.73 0.80 -21.35
C LEU A 95 10.60 0.97 -22.87
N MET A 96 9.68 0.23 -23.52
CA MET A 96 9.39 0.41 -24.95
C MET A 96 8.88 1.82 -25.25
N ARG A 97 7.95 2.32 -24.42
CA ARG A 97 7.42 3.69 -24.54
C ARG A 97 8.51 4.74 -24.30
N LEU A 98 9.35 4.53 -23.28
CA LEU A 98 10.48 5.41 -22.96
C LEU A 98 11.48 5.47 -24.12
N SER A 99 11.87 4.32 -24.68
CA SER A 99 12.78 4.23 -25.82
C SER A 99 12.25 5.01 -27.03
N ARG A 100 10.94 4.89 -27.33
CA ARG A 100 10.30 5.67 -28.38
C ARG A 100 10.34 7.17 -28.08
N ALA A 101 9.93 7.57 -26.89
CA ALA A 101 9.91 8.99 -26.50
C ALA A 101 11.31 9.63 -26.51
N LEU A 102 12.35 8.88 -26.15
CA LEU A 102 13.74 9.35 -26.23
C LEU A 102 14.16 9.59 -27.68
N LYS A 103 13.83 8.68 -28.60
CA LYS A 103 14.12 8.86 -30.03
C LYS A 103 13.42 10.09 -30.62
N GLU A 104 12.17 10.31 -30.24
CA GLU A 104 11.36 11.45 -30.71
C GLU A 104 11.86 12.78 -30.12
N LYS A 105 12.10 12.85 -28.81
CA LYS A 105 12.46 14.10 -28.13
C LYS A 105 13.95 14.42 -28.20
N ARG A 106 14.81 13.45 -28.51
CA ARG A 106 16.27 13.60 -28.54
C ARG A 106 16.88 12.95 -29.78
N PRO A 107 16.54 13.41 -31.00
CA PRO A 107 17.03 12.80 -32.24
C PRO A 107 18.56 12.83 -32.36
N LEU A 108 19.22 13.84 -31.76
CA LEU A 108 20.68 13.96 -31.73
C LEU A 108 21.38 12.84 -30.96
N TYR A 109 20.72 12.21 -29.97
CA TYR A 109 21.31 11.09 -29.23
C TYR A 109 21.47 9.86 -30.11
N ALA A 110 20.56 9.65 -31.07
CA ALA A 110 20.69 8.58 -32.05
C ALA A 110 21.87 8.80 -33.01
N GLN A 111 22.23 10.07 -33.28
CA GLN A 111 23.33 10.43 -34.19
C GLN A 111 24.71 10.34 -33.54
N ARG A 112 24.80 10.60 -32.23
CA ARG A 112 26.07 10.60 -31.48
C ARG A 112 26.53 9.22 -31.01
N HIS A 113 25.76 8.17 -31.29
CA HIS A 113 25.95 6.84 -30.71
C HIS A 113 25.95 6.85 -29.17
N ASP A 114 25.30 7.84 -28.55
CA ASP A 114 25.28 7.97 -27.09
C ASP A 114 24.48 6.80 -26.50
N LYS A 115 25.19 5.93 -25.78
CA LYS A 115 24.61 4.79 -25.08
C LYS A 115 23.80 5.32 -23.89
N VAL A 116 22.54 4.91 -23.80
CA VAL A 116 21.72 5.23 -22.62
C VAL A 116 22.25 4.43 -21.43
N ILE A 117 22.51 5.13 -20.34
CA ILE A 117 22.85 4.58 -19.04
C ILE A 117 21.60 4.67 -18.15
N LEU A 118 21.01 3.52 -17.85
CA LEU A 118 19.81 3.36 -17.04
C LEU A 118 20.20 3.11 -15.58
N LEU A 119 19.68 3.95 -14.69
CA LEU A 119 19.71 3.74 -13.25
C LEU A 119 18.29 3.40 -12.76
N HIS A 120 18.10 2.21 -12.23
CA HIS A 120 16.88 1.75 -11.56
C HIS A 120 17.24 0.81 -10.40
N ASP A 121 16.31 0.60 -9.48
CA ASP A 121 16.50 -0.32 -8.36
C ASP A 121 16.29 -1.78 -8.75
N ASN A 122 16.64 -2.69 -7.84
CA ASN A 122 16.56 -4.14 -8.07
C ASN A 122 15.16 -4.73 -7.79
N ALA A 123 14.08 -3.94 -7.90
CA ALA A 123 12.73 -4.46 -7.72
C ALA A 123 12.48 -5.66 -8.66
N ARG A 124 11.71 -6.65 -8.19
CA ARG A 124 11.48 -7.91 -8.93
C ARG A 124 11.11 -7.72 -10.42
N PRO A 125 10.25 -6.74 -10.80
CA PRO A 125 9.95 -6.48 -12.20
C PRO A 125 11.16 -6.02 -13.01
N HIS A 126 12.05 -5.22 -12.42
CA HIS A 126 13.20 -4.60 -13.09
C HIS A 126 14.29 -5.61 -13.46
N VAL A 127 14.47 -6.63 -12.63
CA VAL A 127 15.47 -7.70 -12.85
C VAL A 127 14.90 -8.93 -13.57
N ALA A 128 13.63 -8.87 -13.97
CA ALA A 128 12.95 -9.97 -14.66
C ALA A 128 13.59 -10.26 -16.03
N LYS A 129 13.58 -11.54 -16.45
CA LYS A 129 14.10 -11.99 -17.75
C LYS A 129 13.61 -11.15 -18.95
N PRO A 130 12.30 -10.89 -19.15
CA PRO A 130 11.83 -10.10 -20.29
C PRO A 130 12.37 -8.67 -20.30
N VAL A 131 12.69 -8.10 -19.13
CA VAL A 131 13.27 -6.76 -19.01
C VAL A 131 14.75 -6.76 -19.37
N LYS A 132 15.53 -7.70 -18.82
CA LYS A 132 16.96 -7.86 -19.14
C LYS A 132 17.19 -8.06 -20.63
N THR A 133 16.46 -8.99 -21.25
CA THR A 133 16.54 -9.25 -22.70
C THR A 133 16.19 -8.02 -23.54
N TYR A 134 15.22 -7.22 -23.09
CA TYR A 134 14.85 -6.01 -23.82
C TYR A 134 15.91 -4.90 -23.68
N LEU A 135 16.50 -4.71 -22.50
CA LEU A 135 17.59 -3.76 -22.28
C LEU A 135 18.83 -4.12 -23.09
N GLU A 136 19.16 -5.41 -23.18
CA GLU A 136 20.22 -5.95 -24.07
C GLU A 136 19.93 -5.62 -25.54
N THR A 137 18.68 -5.79 -25.99
CA THR A 137 18.25 -5.44 -27.35
C THR A 137 18.43 -3.95 -27.65
N LEU A 138 18.15 -3.09 -26.68
CA LEU A 138 18.36 -1.65 -26.78
C LEU A 138 19.83 -1.24 -26.64
N LYS A 139 20.71 -2.16 -26.21
CA LYS A 139 22.11 -1.90 -25.84
C LYS A 139 22.26 -0.85 -24.73
N TRP A 140 21.28 -0.75 -23.84
CA TRP A 140 21.33 0.16 -22.71
C TRP A 140 22.24 -0.41 -21.63
N GLU A 141 23.05 0.45 -21.03
CA GLU A 141 23.84 0.07 -19.86
C GLU A 141 23.00 0.19 -18.61
N VAL A 142 23.05 -0.81 -17.73
CA VAL A 142 22.36 -0.74 -16.43
C VAL A 142 23.42 -0.49 -15.37
N VAL A 143 23.27 0.61 -14.63
CA VAL A 143 24.15 0.93 -13.51
C VAL A 143 23.87 -0.05 -12.37
N PRO A 144 24.91 -0.67 -11.77
CA PRO A 144 24.74 -1.47 -10.57
C PRO A 144 24.10 -0.63 -9.47
N HIS A 145 23.03 -1.13 -8.88
CA HIS A 145 22.35 -0.48 -7.76
C HIS A 145 22.35 -1.45 -6.56
N PRO A 146 22.80 -1.03 -5.37
CA PRO A 146 22.69 -1.85 -4.16
C PRO A 146 21.23 -2.03 -3.71
N LEU A 147 20.98 -3.06 -2.91
CA LEU A 147 19.67 -3.28 -2.30
C LEU A 147 19.38 -2.18 -1.26
N TYR A 148 18.10 -1.82 -1.11
CA TYR A 148 17.62 -0.91 -0.07
C TYR A 148 18.33 0.46 -0.02
N SER A 149 18.74 1.01 -1.17
CA SER A 149 19.49 2.28 -1.23
C SER A 149 18.72 3.40 -1.95
N PRO A 150 17.53 3.81 -1.44
CA PRO A 150 16.75 4.90 -2.04
C PRO A 150 17.47 6.25 -1.95
N ASP A 151 18.43 6.40 -1.04
CA ASP A 151 19.29 7.56 -0.86
C ASP A 151 20.24 7.81 -2.04
N ILE A 152 20.45 6.84 -2.93
CA ILE A 152 21.22 7.01 -4.17
C ILE A 152 20.37 6.82 -5.43
N ALA A 153 19.04 6.75 -5.29
CA ALA A 153 18.09 6.75 -6.40
C ALA A 153 17.51 8.16 -6.62
N PRO A 154 17.84 8.87 -7.73
CA PRO A 154 17.37 10.24 -7.96
C PRO A 154 15.85 10.38 -7.96
N SER A 155 15.14 9.34 -8.39
CA SER A 155 13.68 9.30 -8.32
C SER A 155 13.19 9.39 -6.88
N ASP A 156 13.81 8.67 -5.95
CA ASP A 156 13.39 8.64 -4.54
C ASP A 156 13.83 9.90 -3.78
N PHE A 157 15.14 10.19 -3.74
CA PHE A 157 15.65 11.27 -2.90
C PHE A 157 15.33 12.68 -3.42
N HIS A 158 14.97 12.83 -4.71
CA HIS A 158 14.72 14.13 -5.33
C HIS A 158 13.30 14.27 -5.89
N LEU A 159 12.93 13.45 -6.89
CA LEU A 159 11.67 13.60 -7.61
C LEU A 159 10.47 13.35 -6.68
N PHE A 160 10.38 12.16 -6.10
CA PHE A 160 9.29 11.75 -5.22
C PHE A 160 9.31 12.49 -3.90
N ARG A 161 10.50 12.78 -3.35
CA ARG A 161 10.62 13.65 -2.17
C ARG A 161 9.99 15.02 -2.40
N SER A 162 10.28 15.66 -3.53
CA SER A 162 9.69 16.95 -3.89
C SER A 162 8.17 16.83 -4.17
N MET A 163 7.77 15.76 -4.85
CA MET A 163 6.36 15.51 -5.18
C MET A 163 5.51 15.28 -3.94
N ALA A 164 6.02 14.55 -2.95
CA ALA A 164 5.33 14.25 -1.69
C ALA A 164 4.92 15.54 -0.94
N HIS A 165 5.77 16.57 -0.94
CA HIS A 165 5.41 17.87 -0.38
C HIS A 165 4.22 18.52 -1.10
N GLY A 166 4.12 18.37 -2.42
CA GLY A 166 2.98 18.88 -3.19
C GLY A 166 1.70 18.05 -3.02
N LEU A 167 1.85 16.78 -2.66
CA LEU A 167 0.74 15.83 -2.45
C LEU A 167 0.15 15.89 -1.03
N ALA A 168 0.91 16.33 -0.03
CA ALA A 168 0.54 16.25 1.39
C ALA A 168 -0.85 16.83 1.71
N ASP A 169 -1.24 17.91 1.05
CA ASP A 169 -2.50 18.62 1.30
C ASP A 169 -3.57 18.38 0.21
N ARG A 170 -3.40 17.33 -0.61
CA ARG A 170 -4.27 17.05 -1.76
C ARG A 170 -5.13 15.82 -1.51
N ARG A 171 -6.39 15.91 -1.94
CA ARG A 171 -7.31 14.78 -2.06
C ARG A 171 -7.83 14.75 -3.48
N PHE A 172 -7.60 13.64 -4.17
CA PHE A 172 -8.11 13.40 -5.51
C PHE A 172 -9.41 12.61 -5.43
N HIS A 173 -10.38 12.98 -6.24
CA HIS A 173 -11.69 12.34 -6.32
C HIS A 173 -11.83 11.46 -7.56
N SER A 174 -10.90 11.56 -8.52
CA SER A 174 -10.83 10.65 -9.65
C SER A 174 -9.41 10.39 -10.15
N TYR A 175 -9.26 9.33 -10.97
CA TYR A 175 -8.02 9.00 -11.65
C TYR A 175 -7.51 10.16 -12.52
N GLU A 176 -8.41 10.78 -13.29
CA GLU A 176 -8.07 11.89 -14.19
C GLU A 176 -7.57 13.11 -13.41
N GLU A 177 -8.15 13.39 -12.24
CA GLU A 177 -7.70 14.47 -11.38
C GLU A 177 -6.25 14.24 -10.91
N ALA A 178 -5.97 13.02 -10.44
CA ALA A 178 -4.63 12.62 -10.00
C ALA A 178 -3.63 12.68 -11.17
N GLN A 179 -3.99 12.13 -12.33
CA GLN A 179 -3.14 12.13 -13.52
C GLN A 179 -2.83 13.57 -13.97
N LYS A 180 -3.86 14.41 -14.10
CA LYS A 180 -3.70 15.81 -14.53
C LYS A 180 -2.82 16.61 -13.57
N TRP A 181 -2.94 16.35 -12.26
CA TRP A 181 -2.09 16.97 -11.27
C TRP A 181 -0.63 16.55 -11.44
N ILE A 182 -0.36 15.25 -11.61
CA ILE A 182 1.00 14.73 -11.83
C ILE A 182 1.60 15.34 -13.11
N ASP A 183 0.85 15.34 -14.21
CA ASP A 183 1.29 15.91 -15.48
C ASP A 183 1.63 17.40 -15.35
N SER A 184 0.75 18.16 -14.69
CA SER A 184 0.96 19.59 -14.43
C SER A 184 2.16 19.84 -13.52
N TRP A 185 2.32 19.02 -12.47
CA TRP A 185 3.43 19.12 -11.53
C TRP A 185 4.77 18.83 -12.21
N ILE A 186 4.85 17.80 -13.05
CA ILE A 186 6.07 17.47 -13.81
C ILE A 186 6.38 18.59 -14.81
N ALA A 187 5.37 19.09 -15.54
CA ALA A 187 5.53 20.18 -16.49
C ALA A 187 5.96 21.51 -15.83
N SER A 188 5.62 21.71 -14.55
CA SER A 188 6.06 22.89 -13.78
C SER A 188 7.55 22.88 -13.42
N LYS A 189 8.25 21.75 -13.56
CA LYS A 189 9.67 21.65 -13.21
C LYS A 189 10.54 22.06 -14.38
N ASP A 190 11.47 22.96 -14.10
CA ASP A 190 12.46 23.39 -15.07
C ASP A 190 13.58 22.33 -15.27
N MET A 191 14.36 22.48 -16.34
CA MET A 191 15.44 21.54 -16.65
C MET A 191 16.51 21.44 -15.55
N SER A 192 16.78 22.51 -14.80
CA SER A 192 17.76 22.51 -13.72
C SER A 192 17.32 21.62 -12.56
N PHE A 193 16.01 21.47 -12.31
CA PHE A 193 15.47 20.54 -11.33
C PHE A 193 15.96 19.11 -11.60
N PHE A 194 15.72 18.59 -12.80
CA PHE A 194 16.18 17.25 -13.18
C PHE A 194 17.70 17.13 -13.24
N ARG A 195 18.38 18.18 -13.73
CA ARG A 195 19.84 18.19 -13.84
C ARG A 195 20.52 18.07 -12.47
N ARG A 196 20.05 18.85 -11.48
CA ARG A 196 20.59 18.83 -10.10
C ARG A 196 20.54 17.44 -9.48
N ALA A 197 19.43 16.72 -9.66
CA ALA A 197 19.27 15.36 -9.14
C ALA A 197 20.37 14.41 -9.62
N ILE A 198 20.76 14.52 -10.89
CA ILE A 198 21.82 13.70 -11.48
C ILE A 198 23.21 14.17 -11.05
N HIS A 199 23.43 15.48 -10.94
CA HIS A 199 24.75 16.04 -10.59
C HIS A 199 25.15 15.82 -9.13
N VAL A 200 24.18 15.56 -8.24
CA VAL A 200 24.42 15.24 -6.82
C VAL A 200 24.78 13.76 -6.60
N LEU A 201 24.61 12.89 -7.60
CA LEU A 201 24.92 11.45 -7.45
C LEU A 201 26.36 11.16 -7.02
N PRO A 202 27.40 11.78 -7.59
CA PRO A 202 28.78 11.52 -7.16
C PRO A 202 29.02 11.86 -5.69
N GLU A 203 28.52 13.01 -5.22
CA GLU A 203 28.61 13.40 -3.80
C GLU A 203 27.89 12.40 -2.89
N ARG A 204 26.73 11.90 -3.32
CA ARG A 204 25.99 10.87 -2.57
C ARG A 204 26.74 9.55 -2.52
N TRP A 205 27.34 9.12 -3.63
CA TRP A 205 28.17 7.92 -3.66
C TRP A 205 29.39 8.05 -2.74
N GLU A 206 30.03 9.21 -2.72
CA GLU A 206 31.14 9.49 -1.81
C GLU A 206 30.71 9.42 -0.34
N LYS A 207 29.50 9.89 0.00
CA LYS A 207 28.93 9.75 1.35
C LYS A 207 28.64 8.29 1.71
N VAL A 208 28.15 7.46 0.79
CA VAL A 208 27.97 6.02 1.02
C VAL A 208 29.32 5.37 1.35
N VAL A 209 30.36 5.66 0.56
CA VAL A 209 31.70 5.11 0.77
C VAL A 209 32.27 5.58 2.11
N SER A 210 32.16 6.88 2.41
CA SER A 210 32.64 7.46 3.66
C SER A 210 31.89 6.98 4.91
N SER A 211 30.69 6.44 4.72
CA SER A 211 29.85 5.88 5.79
C SER A 211 29.93 4.34 5.85
N ASP A 212 30.89 3.71 5.17
CA ASP A 212 31.04 2.25 5.08
C ASP A 212 29.73 1.53 4.66
N GLY A 213 28.98 2.14 3.75
CA GLY A 213 27.70 1.62 3.26
C GLY A 213 26.50 1.90 4.16
N GLN A 214 26.66 2.61 5.28
CA GLN A 214 25.54 3.05 6.12
C GLN A 214 24.77 4.20 5.48
N TYR A 215 23.50 4.34 5.87
CA TYR A 215 22.67 5.48 5.49
C TYR A 215 23.26 6.80 6.00
N PHE A 216 23.13 7.84 5.18
CA PHE A 216 23.56 9.21 5.50
C PHE A 216 22.39 10.19 5.36
N LYS A 217 22.56 11.38 5.95
CA LYS A 217 21.58 12.48 5.86
C LYS A 217 22.02 13.54 4.85
#